data_AF-A0AA35TTJ7-F1
#
_entry.id   AF-A0AA35TTJ7-F1
#
_cell.length_a   1.000
_cell.length_b   1.000
_cell.length_c   1.000
_cell.angle_alpha   90.00
_cell.angle_beta   90.00
_cell.angle_gamma   90.00
#
_symmetry.space_group_name_H-M   'P 1'
#
loop_
_entity.id
_entity.type
_entity.pdbx_description
1 polymer ?
#
loop_
_entity_poly.entity_id
_entity_poly.type
_entity_poly.pdbx_seq_one_letter_code
_entity_poly.pdbx_strand_id
1 'polypeptide(L)'
;VVPSQRLVEDLEYYELAHKAAAASSVSKRLAMLAALASSCWVTTLTRYGKPFNPLLGETYEMVHQEGGFCVVSEQVSHHPPITALHVESDRWVFWEEYKLDIKFRGQWVKVLPTGLVHFMTKDDGYHYSWNKPHSTIHNVLFGTLWADHVSFPTSFISLHIYKTFTTKL
;
A
#
# COMPACT_ATOMS: atom_id res chain seq x y z
N VAL A 1 -1.79 -6.47 -15.08
CA VAL A 1 -2.40 -5.47 -14.18
C VAL A 1 -1.41 -4.34 -14.02
N VAL A 2 -1.86 -3.11 -14.25
CA VAL A 2 -1.06 -1.89 -14.08
C VAL A 2 -0.94 -1.54 -12.59
N PRO A 3 0.18 -0.94 -12.13
CA PRO A 3 0.36 -0.48 -10.76
C PRO A 3 -0.83 0.26 -10.17
N SER A 4 -1.47 1.15 -10.91
CA SER A 4 -2.64 1.92 -10.45
C SER A 4 -3.80 1.04 -9.96
N GLN A 5 -4.06 -0.08 -10.63
CA GLN A 5 -5.05 -1.08 -10.19
C GLN A 5 -4.51 -1.97 -9.06
N ARG A 6 -3.20 -2.29 -9.08
CA ARG A 6 -2.58 -3.15 -8.08
C ARG A 6 -2.57 -2.55 -6.69
N LEU A 7 -2.35 -1.24 -6.57
CA LEU A 7 -2.34 -0.58 -5.27
C LEU A 7 -3.70 -0.67 -4.57
N VAL A 8 -4.81 -0.75 -5.32
CA VAL A 8 -6.13 -0.91 -4.72
C VAL A 8 -6.33 -2.29 -4.09
N GLU A 9 -5.56 -3.30 -4.54
CA GLU A 9 -5.60 -4.63 -3.95
C GLU A 9 -5.08 -4.64 -2.49
N ASP A 10 -4.33 -3.62 -2.04
CA ASP A 10 -3.95 -3.45 -0.64
C ASP A 10 -5.17 -3.27 0.27
N LEU A 11 -6.31 -2.84 -0.30
CA LEU A 11 -7.58 -2.68 0.39
C LEU A 11 -8.56 -3.85 0.13
N GLU A 12 -8.09 -5.01 -0.33
CA GLU A 12 -8.93 -6.22 -0.42
C GLU A 12 -9.60 -6.55 0.93
N TYR A 13 -8.87 -6.34 2.03
CA TYR A 13 -9.37 -6.52 3.40
C TYR A 13 -9.74 -5.18 4.06
N TYR A 14 -10.43 -4.30 3.33
CA TYR A 14 -10.83 -2.96 3.77
C TYR A 14 -11.61 -2.94 5.11
N GLU A 15 -12.25 -4.03 5.50
CA GLU A 15 -12.90 -4.19 6.80
C GLU A 15 -11.96 -3.91 7.99
N LEU A 16 -10.66 -4.20 7.83
CA LEU A 16 -9.66 -3.87 8.84
C LEU A 16 -9.45 -2.36 8.97
N ALA A 17 -9.54 -1.60 7.87
CA ALA A 17 -9.49 -0.14 7.88
C ALA A 17 -10.70 0.45 8.62
N HIS A 18 -11.90 -0.09 8.38
CA HIS A 18 -13.11 0.31 9.10
C HIS A 18 -13.03 0.01 10.61
N LYS A 19 -12.55 -1.17 10.97
CA LYS A 19 -12.34 -1.56 12.37
C LYS A 19 -11.27 -0.69 13.04
N ALA A 20 -10.20 -0.33 12.32
CA ALA A 20 -9.18 0.58 12.80
C ALA A 20 -9.77 1.96 13.09
N ALA A 21 -10.55 2.53 12.16
CA ALA A 21 -11.20 3.83 12.33
C ALA A 21 -12.20 3.84 13.50
N ALA A 22 -12.96 2.75 13.70
CA ALA A 22 -13.90 2.62 14.80
C ALA A 22 -13.26 2.25 16.15
N ALA A 23 -11.96 1.91 16.19
CA ALA A 23 -11.31 1.47 17.41
C ALA A 23 -11.12 2.63 18.39
N SER A 24 -11.56 2.41 19.64
CA SER A 24 -11.45 3.39 20.73
C SER A 24 -10.06 3.49 21.36
N SER A 25 -9.22 2.47 21.20
CA SER A 25 -7.85 2.48 21.73
C SER A 25 -6.81 2.45 20.62
N VAL A 26 -5.74 3.21 20.83
CA VAL A 26 -4.59 3.28 19.92
C VAL A 26 -4.01 1.89 19.65
N SER A 27 -3.91 1.04 20.68
CA SER A 27 -3.36 -0.32 20.53
C SER A 27 -4.23 -1.21 19.65
N LYS A 28 -5.57 -1.12 19.77
CA LYS A 28 -6.48 -1.88 18.89
C LYS A 28 -6.40 -1.35 17.46
N ARG A 29 -6.33 -0.03 17.28
CA ARG A 29 -6.15 0.59 15.97
C ARG A 29 -4.85 0.11 15.32
N LEU A 30 -3.74 0.15 16.05
CA LEU A 30 -2.44 -0.32 15.58
C LEU A 30 -2.47 -1.80 15.20
N ALA A 31 -3.14 -2.65 15.97
CA ALA A 31 -3.27 -4.08 15.66
C ALA A 31 -4.06 -4.32 14.35
N MET A 32 -5.15 -3.59 14.13
CA MET A 32 -5.94 -3.69 12.90
C MET A 32 -5.15 -3.18 11.68
N LEU A 33 -4.41 -2.08 11.83
CA LEU A 33 -3.54 -1.58 10.78
C LEU A 33 -2.36 -2.51 10.50
N ALA A 34 -1.81 -3.18 11.52
CA ALA A 34 -0.77 -4.19 11.34
C ALA A 34 -1.29 -5.40 10.55
N ALA A 35 -2.52 -5.83 10.84
CA ALA A 35 -3.19 -6.87 10.07
C ALA A 35 -3.41 -6.42 8.62
N LEU A 36 -3.88 -5.19 8.38
CA LEU A 36 -4.10 -4.65 7.04
C LEU A 36 -2.79 -4.54 6.23
N ALA A 37 -1.72 -4.01 6.86
CA ALA A 37 -0.40 -3.92 6.26
C ALA A 37 0.21 -5.30 5.93
N SER A 38 -0.25 -6.34 6.63
CA SER A 38 0.17 -7.73 6.39
C SER A 38 -0.75 -8.46 5.38
N SER A 39 -1.96 -7.98 5.13
CA SER A 39 -2.89 -8.67 4.24
C SER A 39 -2.61 -8.43 2.76
N CYS A 40 -2.01 -7.29 2.41
CA CYS A 40 -1.68 -6.97 1.02
C CYS A 40 -0.77 -8.00 0.33
N TRP A 41 -0.02 -8.82 1.09
CA TRP A 41 0.86 -9.87 0.56
C TRP A 41 0.13 -11.07 -0.01
N VAL A 42 -1.09 -11.37 0.45
CA VAL A 42 -1.87 -12.52 -0.05
C VAL A 42 -2.09 -12.42 -1.56
N THR A 43 -2.25 -11.19 -2.05
CA THR A 43 -2.44 -10.86 -3.47
C THR A 43 -1.20 -11.12 -4.33
N THR A 44 -0.03 -11.32 -3.73
CA THR A 44 1.27 -11.44 -4.42
C THR A 44 1.79 -12.87 -4.56
N LEU A 45 1.24 -13.82 -3.78
CA LEU A 45 1.74 -15.21 -3.62
C LEU A 45 1.83 -16.03 -4.91
N THR A 46 1.19 -15.61 -6.00
CA THR A 46 1.17 -16.36 -7.27
C THR A 46 1.46 -15.49 -8.50
N ARG A 47 1.81 -14.21 -8.31
CA ARG A 47 1.89 -13.22 -9.40
C ARG A 47 3.31 -12.66 -9.55
N TYR A 48 4.22 -13.53 -10.00
CA TYR A 48 5.64 -13.21 -10.23
C TYR A 48 5.95 -12.48 -11.55
N GLY A 49 4.94 -12.26 -12.38
CA GLY A 49 5.10 -11.57 -13.67
C GLY A 49 5.40 -10.08 -13.50
N LYS A 50 6.26 -9.54 -14.37
CA LYS A 50 6.53 -8.09 -14.42
C LYS A 50 5.21 -7.34 -14.69
N PRO A 51 4.77 -6.41 -13.83
CA PRO A 51 3.60 -5.60 -14.11
C PRO A 51 3.85 -4.71 -15.34
N PHE A 52 2.79 -4.31 -16.02
CA PHE A 52 2.90 -3.30 -17.08
C PHE A 52 3.39 -2.00 -16.46
N ASN A 53 4.33 -1.31 -17.12
CA ASN A 53 4.75 0.03 -16.72
C ASN A 53 3.66 1.00 -17.21
N PRO A 54 2.93 1.71 -16.32
CA PRO A 54 1.88 2.64 -16.76
C PRO A 54 2.43 3.76 -17.62
N LEU A 55 1.58 4.31 -18.47
CA LEU A 55 1.89 5.55 -19.18
C LEU A 55 1.91 6.72 -18.19
N LEU A 56 2.76 7.73 -18.44
CA LEU A 56 2.73 8.94 -17.63
C LEU A 56 1.35 9.60 -17.76
N GLY A 57 0.73 9.94 -16.61
CA GLY A 57 -0.62 10.48 -16.55
C GLY A 57 -1.74 9.44 -16.71
N GLU A 58 -1.43 8.15 -16.80
CA GLU A 58 -2.45 7.10 -16.74
C GLU A 58 -3.15 7.14 -15.38
N THR A 59 -4.49 7.18 -15.41
CA THR A 59 -5.32 7.25 -14.21
C THR A 59 -6.15 5.98 -14.01
N TYR A 60 -6.53 5.75 -12.76
CA TYR A 60 -7.49 4.73 -12.36
C TYR A 60 -8.43 5.30 -11.29
N GLU A 61 -9.72 5.06 -11.45
CA GLU A 61 -10.74 5.46 -10.49
C GLU A 61 -11.66 4.28 -10.17
N MET A 62 -12.12 4.21 -8.91
CA MET A 62 -13.03 3.17 -8.44
C MET A 62 -13.94 3.72 -7.35
N VAL A 63 -15.22 3.38 -7.41
CA VAL A 63 -16.15 3.55 -6.29
C VAL A 63 -16.50 2.16 -5.76
N HIS A 64 -16.08 1.86 -4.54
CA HIS A 64 -16.37 0.58 -3.91
C HIS A 64 -17.59 0.72 -2.99
N GLN A 65 -18.79 0.60 -3.56
CA GLN A 65 -20.06 0.87 -2.86
C GLN A 65 -20.24 0.05 -1.58
N GLU A 66 -19.96 -1.25 -1.63
CA GLU A 66 -20.08 -2.15 -0.47
C GLU A 66 -19.13 -1.75 0.66
N GLY A 67 -17.95 -1.27 0.30
CA GLY A 67 -16.89 -0.88 1.24
C GLY A 67 -16.94 0.58 1.66
N GLY A 68 -17.79 1.40 1.04
CA GLY A 68 -17.97 2.81 1.39
C GLY A 68 -16.72 3.68 1.20
N PHE A 69 -15.95 3.44 0.12
CA PHE A 69 -14.80 4.28 -0.22
C PHE A 69 -14.65 4.50 -1.72
N CYS A 70 -13.97 5.58 -2.09
CA CYS A 70 -13.62 5.93 -3.46
C CYS A 70 -12.10 5.98 -3.61
N VAL A 71 -11.61 5.65 -4.79
CA VAL A 71 -10.18 5.56 -5.11
C VAL A 71 -9.88 6.41 -6.34
N VAL A 72 -8.77 7.13 -6.28
CA VAL A 72 -8.12 7.76 -7.44
C VAL A 72 -6.64 7.39 -7.40
N SER A 73 -6.09 6.98 -8.54
CA SER A 73 -4.67 6.73 -8.72
C SER A 73 -4.18 7.31 -10.03
N GLU A 74 -2.93 7.78 -10.04
CA GLU A 74 -2.28 8.36 -11.22
C GLU A 74 -0.81 7.94 -11.29
N GLN A 75 -0.33 7.65 -12.49
CA GLN A 75 1.11 7.57 -12.76
C GLN A 75 1.70 8.99 -12.87
N VAL A 76 2.19 9.51 -11.75
CA VAL A 76 2.66 10.91 -11.63
C VAL A 76 4.10 11.13 -12.12
N SER A 77 4.88 10.07 -12.32
CA SER A 77 6.25 10.16 -12.85
C SER A 77 6.62 8.94 -13.66
N HIS A 78 7.47 9.12 -14.68
CA HIS A 78 8.01 8.03 -15.51
C HIS A 78 9.50 7.73 -15.22
N HIS A 79 10.26 8.72 -14.76
CA HIS A 79 11.69 8.61 -14.48
C HIS A 79 12.06 9.31 -13.15
N PRO A 80 12.02 8.59 -12.01
CA PRO A 80 11.63 7.18 -11.85
C PRO A 80 10.11 6.97 -11.98
N PRO A 81 9.64 5.74 -12.28
CA PRO A 81 8.21 5.45 -12.31
C PRO A 81 7.62 5.54 -10.90
N ILE A 82 6.64 6.42 -10.73
CA ILE A 82 5.92 6.63 -9.45
C ILE A 82 4.43 6.65 -9.74
N THR A 83 3.69 5.85 -8.97
CA THR A 83 2.22 5.85 -8.96
C THR A 83 1.76 6.42 -7.63
N ALA A 84 0.89 7.43 -7.66
CA ALA A 84 0.21 7.94 -6.48
C ALA A 84 -1.17 7.30 -6.37
N LEU A 85 -1.62 7.05 -5.14
CA LEU A 85 -2.98 6.57 -4.85
C LEU A 85 -3.55 7.34 -3.66
N HIS A 86 -4.82 7.74 -3.80
CA HIS A 86 -5.64 8.36 -2.76
C HIS A 86 -6.96 7.61 -2.64
N VAL A 87 -7.35 7.29 -1.41
CA VAL A 87 -8.58 6.60 -1.07
C VAL A 87 -9.29 7.37 0.03
N GLU A 88 -10.56 7.66 -0.21
CA GLU A 88 -11.41 8.42 0.68
C GLU A 88 -12.61 7.58 1.11
N SER A 89 -12.81 7.44 2.42
CA SER A 89 -14.06 6.92 3.01
C SER A 89 -14.69 7.98 3.92
N ASP A 90 -15.87 7.73 4.46
CA ASP A 90 -16.50 8.66 5.42
C ASP A 90 -15.72 8.86 6.72
N ARG A 91 -14.92 7.86 7.16
CA ARG A 91 -14.26 7.87 8.48
C ARG A 91 -12.73 7.85 8.44
N TRP A 92 -12.14 7.55 7.30
CA TRP A 92 -10.70 7.45 7.15
C TRP A 92 -10.24 7.83 5.74
N VAL A 93 -8.99 8.23 5.65
CA VAL A 93 -8.27 8.52 4.40
C VAL A 93 -7.06 7.60 4.35
N PHE A 94 -6.81 6.98 3.20
CA PHE A 94 -5.64 6.16 2.93
C PHE A 94 -4.95 6.68 1.68
N TRP A 95 -3.65 6.87 1.73
CA TRP A 95 -2.90 7.28 0.54
C TRP A 95 -1.51 6.68 0.56
N GLU A 96 -0.95 6.51 -0.63
CA GLU A 96 0.43 6.07 -0.77
C GLU A 96 1.08 6.60 -2.05
N GLU A 97 2.39 6.72 -1.94
CA GLU A 97 3.31 6.82 -3.06
C GLU A 97 3.89 5.42 -3.28
N TYR A 98 3.78 4.90 -4.50
CA TYR A 98 4.41 3.65 -4.87
C TYR A 98 5.47 3.84 -5.94
N LYS A 99 6.70 3.51 -5.58
CA LYS A 99 7.83 3.42 -6.49
C LYS A 99 8.49 2.06 -6.33
N LEU A 100 8.85 1.42 -7.43
CA LEU A 100 9.46 0.09 -7.41
C LEU A 100 10.91 0.13 -7.89
N ASP A 101 11.86 -0.18 -7.00
CA ASP A 101 13.25 -0.45 -7.37
C ASP A 101 13.45 -1.96 -7.53
N ILE A 102 14.06 -2.37 -8.65
CA ILE A 102 14.24 -3.78 -9.02
C ILE A 102 15.73 -4.05 -9.23
N LYS A 103 16.28 -4.98 -8.45
CA LYS A 103 17.70 -5.38 -8.55
C LYS A 103 17.83 -6.83 -8.99
N PHE A 104 18.21 -7.03 -10.25
CA PHE A 104 18.54 -8.36 -10.78
C PHE A 104 19.95 -8.77 -10.36
N ARG A 105 20.10 -10.00 -9.88
CA ARG A 105 21.35 -10.59 -9.37
C ARG A 105 21.51 -12.03 -9.84
N GLY A 106 21.28 -12.26 -11.15
CA GLY A 106 21.41 -13.57 -11.77
C GLY A 106 20.23 -14.47 -11.45
N GLN A 107 20.37 -15.36 -10.46
CA GLN A 107 19.31 -16.33 -10.12
C GLN A 107 18.15 -15.74 -9.32
N TRP A 108 18.24 -14.48 -8.89
CA TRP A 108 17.19 -13.84 -8.12
C TRP A 108 17.03 -12.36 -8.47
N VAL A 109 15.83 -11.84 -8.18
CA VAL A 109 15.44 -10.44 -8.32
C VAL A 109 15.00 -9.93 -6.96
N LYS A 110 15.58 -8.82 -6.50
CA LYS A 110 15.04 -8.06 -5.37
C LYS A 110 14.05 -7.03 -5.87
N VAL A 111 12.89 -7.01 -5.25
CA VAL A 111 11.79 -6.08 -5.48
C VAL A 111 11.66 -5.21 -4.23
N LEU A 112 11.95 -3.92 -4.40
CA LEU A 112 12.06 -2.96 -3.32
C LEU A 112 10.98 -1.89 -3.54
N PRO A 113 9.75 -2.09 -3.03
CA PRO A 113 8.79 -1.01 -2.98
C PRO A 113 9.35 0.10 -2.08
N THR A 114 9.28 1.32 -2.58
CA THR A 114 9.72 2.54 -1.92
C THR A 114 8.57 3.52 -1.95
N GLY A 115 8.46 4.31 -0.89
CA GLY A 115 7.30 5.14 -0.62
C GLY A 115 6.58 4.70 0.66
N LEU A 116 5.81 5.62 1.23
CA LEU A 116 5.19 5.47 2.54
C LEU A 116 3.69 5.30 2.35
N VAL A 117 3.14 4.30 3.04
CA VAL A 117 1.69 4.14 3.14
C VAL A 117 1.19 4.96 4.31
N HIS A 118 0.05 5.61 4.15
CA HIS A 118 -0.54 6.48 5.15
C HIS A 118 -1.99 6.11 5.40
N PHE A 119 -2.40 6.20 6.66
CA PHE A 119 -3.77 6.03 7.10
C PHE A 119 -4.11 7.09 8.13
N MET A 120 -5.18 7.85 7.90
CA MET A 120 -5.65 8.89 8.81
C MET A 120 -7.11 8.68 9.16
N THR A 121 -7.43 8.72 10.45
CA THR A 121 -8.81 8.71 10.94
C THR A 121 -9.36 10.12 10.98
N LYS A 122 -10.58 10.31 10.46
CA LYS A 122 -11.21 11.64 10.36
C LYS A 122 -11.79 12.12 11.67
N ASP A 123 -12.32 11.20 12.49
CA ASP A 123 -13.02 11.53 13.73
C ASP A 123 -12.10 12.16 14.79
N ASP A 124 -10.85 11.69 14.87
CA ASP A 124 -9.89 12.08 15.90
C ASP A 124 -8.52 12.52 15.35
N GLY A 125 -8.30 12.44 14.03
CA GLY A 125 -7.14 12.99 13.35
C GLY A 125 -5.84 12.18 13.52
N TYR A 126 -5.87 10.96 14.05
CA TYR A 126 -4.65 10.17 14.19
C TYR A 126 -4.11 9.73 12.83
N HIS A 127 -2.79 9.88 12.65
CA HIS A 127 -2.09 9.53 11.44
C HIS A 127 -1.11 8.38 11.68
N TYR A 128 -1.23 7.34 10.87
CA TYR A 128 -0.39 6.15 10.89
C TYR A 128 0.34 6.05 9.56
N SER A 129 1.55 5.54 9.60
CA SER A 129 2.32 5.32 8.38
C SER A 129 3.25 4.13 8.48
N TRP A 130 3.45 3.40 7.38
CA TRP A 130 4.35 2.25 7.33
C TRP A 130 4.96 2.06 5.96
N ASN A 131 6.08 1.35 5.91
CA ASN A 131 6.73 0.94 4.67
C ASN A 131 6.28 -0.47 4.28
N LYS A 132 6.20 -0.74 2.98
CA LYS A 132 5.99 -2.10 2.46
C LYS A 132 7.31 -2.90 2.55
N PRO A 133 7.30 -4.19 2.95
CA PRO A 133 8.50 -5.02 2.92
C PRO A 133 9.10 -5.19 1.54
N HIS A 134 10.35 -5.61 1.57
CA HIS A 134 11.08 -6.01 0.38
C HIS A 134 10.80 -7.47 0.06
N SER A 135 10.76 -7.80 -1.23
CA SER A 135 10.60 -9.17 -1.69
C SER A 135 11.83 -9.63 -2.45
N THR A 136 12.20 -10.91 -2.32
CA THR A 136 13.17 -11.56 -3.19
C THR A 136 12.47 -12.67 -3.96
N ILE A 137 12.49 -12.58 -5.29
CA ILE A 137 11.98 -13.62 -6.19
C ILE A 137 13.19 -14.46 -6.62
N HIS A 138 13.13 -15.75 -6.32
CA HIS A 138 14.20 -16.71 -6.58
C HIS A 138 13.92 -17.53 -7.84
N ASN A 139 14.97 -18.14 -8.39
CA ASN A 139 14.92 -19.05 -9.54
C ASN A 139 14.38 -18.39 -10.83
N VAL A 140 14.72 -17.11 -11.05
CA VAL A 140 14.20 -16.35 -12.20
C VAL A 140 14.75 -16.80 -13.56
N LEU A 141 15.84 -17.58 -13.58
CA LEU A 141 16.43 -18.14 -14.80
C LEU A 141 16.14 -19.64 -14.97
N PHE A 142 16.27 -20.44 -13.90
CA PHE A 142 16.06 -21.88 -13.93
C PHE A 142 15.37 -22.38 -12.66
N GLY A 143 14.41 -23.30 -12.81
CA GLY A 143 13.67 -23.93 -11.70
C GLY A 143 12.31 -23.29 -11.42
N THR A 144 11.67 -23.69 -10.32
CA THR A 144 10.37 -23.17 -9.89
C THR A 144 10.55 -21.84 -9.15
N LEU A 145 9.86 -20.80 -9.61
CA LEU A 145 9.81 -19.49 -8.96
C LEU A 145 9.20 -19.58 -7.57
N TRP A 146 9.81 -18.90 -6.60
CA TRP A 146 9.25 -18.69 -5.27
C TRP A 146 9.71 -17.34 -4.73
N ALA A 147 8.97 -16.78 -3.76
CA ALA A 147 9.29 -15.48 -3.18
C ALA A 147 9.41 -15.54 -1.66
N ASP A 148 10.38 -14.79 -1.14
CA ASP A 148 10.51 -14.45 0.27
C ASP A 148 10.21 -12.96 0.48
N HIS A 149 9.56 -12.65 1.61
CA HIS A 149 9.27 -11.28 2.03
C HIS A 149 10.03 -10.96 3.31
N VAL A 150 10.82 -9.90 3.28
CA VAL A 150 11.64 -9.45 4.42
C VAL A 150 11.26 -8.01 4.77
N SER A 151 10.70 -7.84 5.96
CA SER A 151 10.54 -6.54 6.61
C SER A 151 11.79 -6.23 7.44
N PHE A 152 12.43 -5.08 7.24
CA PHE A 152 13.46 -4.61 8.17
C PHE A 152 12.85 -4.27 9.54
N PRO A 153 13.60 -4.35 10.65
CA PRO A 153 13.10 -4.09 12.01
C PRO A 153 12.64 -2.64 12.26
N THR A 154 12.79 -1.71 11.30
CA THR A 154 12.21 -0.36 11.34
C THR A 154 10.97 -0.21 10.44
N SER A 155 10.46 -1.30 9.86
CA SER A 155 9.24 -1.31 9.02
C SER A 155 7.95 -1.41 9.85
N PHE A 156 8.03 -1.19 11.17
CA PHE A 156 6.86 -1.15 12.04
C PHE A 156 6.01 0.07 11.69
N ILE A 157 4.69 -0.08 11.84
CA ILE A 157 3.76 1.04 11.74
C ILE A 157 4.20 2.13 12.70
N SER A 158 4.68 3.23 12.13
CA SER A 158 4.95 4.44 12.88
C SER A 158 3.63 5.14 13.12
N LEU A 159 3.31 5.38 14.38
CA LEU A 159 2.22 6.26 14.75
C LEU A 159 2.76 7.68 14.84
N HIS A 160 2.28 8.52 13.95
CA HIS A 160 2.57 9.94 13.96
C HIS A 160 1.36 10.66 14.55
N ILE A 161 1.42 11.05 15.82
CA ILE A 161 0.34 11.83 16.45
C ILE A 161 0.55 13.30 16.07
N TYR A 162 0.03 13.69 14.92
CA TYR A 162 -0.18 15.09 14.59
C TYR A 162 -1.67 15.36 14.62
N LYS A 163 -2.13 16.28 15.49
CA LYS A 163 -3.48 16.84 15.37
C LYS A 163 -3.46 17.79 14.18
N THR A 164 -3.75 17.28 12.99
CA THR A 164 -3.95 18.15 11.83
C THR A 164 -5.31 18.82 12.02
N PHE A 165 -5.30 20.07 12.51
CA PHE A 165 -6.49 20.91 12.49
C PHE A 165 -6.82 21.18 11.03
N THR A 166 -7.75 20.43 10.46
CA THR A 166 -8.36 20.80 9.19
C THR A 166 -9.25 22.02 9.45
N THR A 167 -8.69 23.22 9.26
CA THR A 167 -9.50 24.39 8.94
C THR A 167 -10.28 24.05 7.68
N LYS A 168 -11.59 23.82 7.83
CA LYS A 168 -12.52 23.88 6.71
C LYS A 168 -12.30 25.24 6.03
N LEU A 169 -11.92 25.24 4.76
CA LEU A 169 -12.07 26.39 3.87
C LEU A 169 -13.55 26.57 3.55
#